data_AF-A0A9P6Y4V9-F1
#
_entry.id   AF-A0A9P6Y4V9-F1
#
_cell.length_a   1.000
_cell.length_b   1.000
_cell.length_c   1.000
_cell.angle_alpha   90.00
_cell.angle_beta   90.00
_cell.angle_gamma   90.00
#
_symmetry.space_group_name_H-M   'P 1'
#
loop_
_entity.id
_entity.type
_entity.pdbx_description
1 polymer ?
#
loop_
_entity_poly.entity_id
_entity_poly.type
_entity_poly.pdbx_seq_one_letter_code
_entity_poly.pdbx_strand_id
1 'polypeptide(L)'
;MWRQGGHPTVALSLDGRAEPLRFVVDSAAGAPLVDGRVVRRYGLVDGKAEVSIAQGASTSGAQLRRTRTTTWQLGSWQLQASALQADLASLTTGDDPAIDGLVGNDLTARWDTRWDFVRGELSLSRAGTLHFDDDSCQANALPDRAEGLRDFGFITLTFGGTNIAAVAVVDTGAAQTVLNDAAARAAMSNACSRRACTCT
;
A
#
# COMPACT_ATOMS: atom_id res chain seq x y z
N MET A 1 9.76 -4.71 11.33
CA MET A 1 8.55 -5.05 10.52
C MET A 1 8.49 -6.57 10.43
N TRP A 2 7.34 -7.15 10.11
CA TRP A 2 7.22 -8.60 9.83
C TRP A 2 6.33 -8.83 8.60
N ARG A 3 6.11 -10.09 8.22
CA ARG A 3 5.21 -10.47 7.12
C ARG A 3 3.95 -11.14 7.68
N GLN A 4 2.78 -10.72 7.23
CA GLN A 4 1.48 -11.32 7.57
C GLN A 4 0.69 -11.49 6.27
N GLY A 5 0.23 -12.70 5.94
CA GLY A 5 -0.41 -12.98 4.65
C GLY A 5 0.44 -12.65 3.41
N GLY A 6 1.77 -12.49 3.57
CA GLY A 6 2.63 -12.00 2.50
C GLY A 6 2.71 -10.46 2.37
N HIS A 7 2.26 -9.70 3.37
CA HIS A 7 2.30 -8.24 3.38
C HIS A 7 3.27 -7.70 4.45
N PRO A 8 4.04 -6.64 4.16
CA PRO A 8 4.87 -5.98 5.18
C PRO A 8 3.96 -5.35 6.24
N THR A 9 4.19 -5.72 7.49
CA THR A 9 3.33 -5.34 8.62
C THR A 9 4.16 -4.74 9.74
N VAL A 10 3.60 -3.71 10.37
CA VAL A 10 4.20 -2.98 11.49
C VAL A 10 3.26 -2.93 12.68
N ALA A 11 3.84 -2.80 13.87
CA ALA A 11 3.11 -2.55 15.09
C ALA A 11 2.90 -1.03 15.23
N LEU A 12 1.67 -0.63 15.55
CA LEU A 12 1.30 0.75 15.77
C LEU A 12 0.47 0.88 17.05
N SER A 13 0.65 1.94 17.82
CA SER A 13 -0.27 2.26 18.91
C SER A 13 -0.98 3.59 18.69
N LEU A 14 -2.20 3.67 19.23
CA LEU A 14 -3.07 4.84 19.12
C LEU A 14 -3.30 5.45 20.50
N ASP A 15 -3.19 6.76 20.60
CA ASP A 15 -3.38 7.56 21.81
C ASP A 15 -2.60 7.02 23.04
N GLY A 16 -1.36 6.56 22.80
CA GLY A 16 -0.45 6.08 23.85
C GLY A 16 -0.85 4.75 24.49
N ARG A 17 -1.83 4.02 23.93
CA ARG A 17 -2.24 2.72 24.47
C ARG A 17 -1.15 1.66 24.28
N ALA A 18 -0.98 0.80 25.28
CA ALA A 18 0.11 -0.18 25.30
C ALA A 18 -0.07 -1.34 24.31
N GLU A 19 -1.32 -1.64 23.91
CA GLU A 19 -1.61 -2.73 22.97
C GLU A 19 -1.20 -2.34 21.54
N PRO A 20 -0.25 -3.06 20.91
CA PRO A 20 0.13 -2.81 19.53
C PRO A 20 -0.93 -3.38 18.58
N LEU A 21 -1.36 -2.55 17.64
CA LEU A 21 -2.21 -2.91 16.52
C LEU A 21 -1.36 -3.33 15.32
N ARG A 22 -1.88 -4.24 14.49
CA ARG A 22 -1.20 -4.77 13.30
C ARG A 22 -1.62 -4.02 12.05
N PHE A 23 -0.70 -3.23 11.51
CA PHE A 23 -0.96 -2.45 10.30
C PHE A 23 -0.11 -2.95 9.13
N VAL A 24 -0.77 -3.28 8.02
CA VAL A 24 -0.06 -3.52 6.75
C VAL A 24 0.42 -2.18 6.21
N VAL A 25 1.64 -2.13 5.69
CA VAL A 25 2.18 -0.96 5.01
C VAL A 25 1.83 -1.07 3.53
N ASP A 26 1.00 -0.16 3.04
CA ASP A 26 0.45 -0.17 1.69
C ASP A 26 0.80 1.13 0.97
N SER A 27 1.86 1.08 0.15
CA SER A 27 2.33 2.22 -0.65
C SER A 27 1.37 2.65 -1.75
N ALA A 28 0.33 1.84 -2.06
CA ALA A 28 -0.70 2.15 -3.03
C ALA A 28 -2.06 2.48 -2.37
N ALA A 29 -2.13 2.56 -1.04
CA ALA A 29 -3.27 3.15 -0.34
C ALA A 29 -3.10 4.67 -0.22
N GLY A 30 -4.07 5.44 -0.71
CA GLY A 30 -4.04 6.92 -0.63
C GLY A 30 -4.38 7.51 0.73
N ALA A 31 -4.80 6.68 1.69
CA ALA A 31 -5.11 7.08 3.06
C ALA A 31 -4.91 5.89 4.00
N PRO A 32 -4.61 6.10 5.30
CA PRO A 32 -4.59 5.02 6.26
C PRO A 32 -6.01 4.50 6.48
N LEU A 33 -6.13 3.18 6.59
CA LEU A 33 -7.38 2.51 6.94
C LEU A 33 -7.31 1.96 8.36
N VAL A 34 -8.44 1.92 9.05
CA VAL A 34 -8.58 1.26 10.36
C VAL A 34 -9.82 0.38 10.34
N ASP A 35 -9.68 -0.84 10.85
CA ASP A 35 -10.80 -1.77 10.91
C ASP A 35 -11.91 -1.27 11.84
N GLY A 36 -13.16 -1.49 11.46
CA GLY A 36 -14.33 -1.11 12.26
C GLY A 36 -14.34 -1.69 13.69
N ARG A 37 -13.68 -2.83 13.95
CA ARG A 37 -13.49 -3.39 15.31
C ARG A 37 -12.62 -2.48 16.17
N VAL A 38 -11.53 -1.98 15.62
CA VAL A 38 -10.60 -1.06 16.32
C VAL A 38 -11.30 0.27 16.57
N VAL A 39 -11.98 0.83 15.56
CA VAL A 39 -12.71 2.10 15.70
C VAL A 39 -13.70 2.06 16.86
N ARG A 40 -14.48 0.98 16.99
CA ARG A 40 -15.43 0.80 18.10
C ARG A 40 -14.72 0.64 19.44
N ARG A 41 -13.70 -0.23 19.51
CA ARG A 41 -12.96 -0.51 20.75
C ARG A 41 -12.19 0.71 21.28
N TYR A 42 -11.72 1.58 20.38
CA TYR A 42 -10.92 2.75 20.73
C TYR A 42 -11.74 4.05 20.77
N GLY A 43 -13.03 4.01 20.41
CA GLY A 43 -13.89 5.19 20.39
C GLY A 43 -13.40 6.23 19.38
N LEU A 44 -13.12 5.79 18.14
CA LEU A 44 -12.52 6.65 17.10
C LEU A 44 -13.56 7.27 16.15
N VAL A 45 -14.85 7.03 16.39
CA VAL A 45 -15.94 7.55 15.56
C VAL A 45 -15.88 9.07 15.52
N ASP A 46 -15.85 9.65 14.32
CA ASP A 46 -16.17 11.05 14.10
C ASP A 46 -17.66 11.16 13.77
N GLY A 47 -18.43 11.74 14.68
CA GLY A 47 -19.88 11.89 14.53
C GLY A 47 -20.31 12.82 13.39
N LYS A 48 -19.36 13.57 12.79
CA LYS A 48 -19.61 14.47 11.65
C LYS A 48 -19.10 13.91 10.33
N ALA A 49 -18.48 12.73 10.32
CA ALA A 49 -17.89 12.18 9.11
C ALA A 49 -18.96 11.72 8.11
N GLU A 50 -18.85 12.21 6.88
CA GLU A 50 -19.62 11.70 5.75
C GLU A 50 -19.11 10.31 5.34
N VAL A 51 -20.00 9.51 4.75
CA VAL A 51 -19.64 8.23 4.16
C VAL A 51 -19.19 8.46 2.73
N SER A 52 -17.99 8.02 2.39
CA SER A 52 -17.50 7.96 1.02
C SER A 52 -17.37 6.51 0.54
N ILE A 53 -17.20 6.31 -0.76
CA ILE A 53 -16.92 4.99 -1.34
C ILE A 53 -15.53 5.07 -1.96
N ALA A 54 -14.66 4.13 -1.58
CA ALA A 54 -13.40 3.91 -2.29
C ALA A 54 -13.51 2.69 -3.19
N GLN A 55 -12.80 2.75 -4.31
CA GLN A 55 -12.63 1.65 -5.25
C GLN A 55 -11.21 1.11 -5.14
N GLY A 56 -11.07 -0.21 -5.13
CA GLY A 56 -9.78 -0.90 -5.21
C GLY A 56 -9.62 -1.60 -6.57
N ALA A 57 -8.68 -2.55 -6.63
CA ALA A 57 -8.48 -3.37 -7.83
C ALA A 57 -9.68 -4.28 -8.15
N SER A 58 -10.54 -4.58 -7.17
CA SER A 58 -11.78 -5.31 -7.37
C SER A 58 -12.93 -4.38 -7.76
N THR A 59 -13.98 -4.93 -8.38
CA THR A 59 -15.19 -4.18 -8.73
C THR A 59 -16.07 -3.80 -7.53
N SER A 60 -15.73 -4.31 -6.33
CA SER A 60 -16.43 -4.00 -5.09
C SER A 60 -15.83 -2.75 -4.45
N GLY A 61 -16.66 -1.72 -4.24
CA GLY A 61 -16.28 -0.56 -3.45
C GLY A 61 -16.38 -0.83 -1.95
N ALA A 62 -15.55 -0.16 -1.15
CA ALA A 62 -15.62 -0.16 0.31
C ALA A 62 -16.26 1.14 0.80
N GLN A 63 -17.20 1.05 1.75
CA GLN A 63 -17.69 2.22 2.46
C GLN A 63 -16.63 2.71 3.44
N LEU A 64 -16.26 3.97 3.30
CA LEU A 64 -15.26 4.62 4.13
C LEU A 64 -15.89 5.72 4.97
N ARG A 65 -15.43 5.85 6.22
CA ARG A 65 -15.83 6.92 7.13
C ARG A 65 -14.62 7.47 7.83
N ARG A 66 -14.43 8.80 7.83
CA ARG A 66 -13.32 9.41 8.56
C ARG A 66 -13.43 9.13 10.07
N THR A 67 -12.31 8.80 10.70
CA THR A 67 -12.18 8.72 12.16
C THR A 67 -11.79 10.08 12.72
N ARG A 68 -11.99 10.30 14.02
CA ARG A 68 -11.36 11.44 14.69
C ARG A 68 -9.84 11.37 14.55
N THR A 69 -9.16 12.51 14.65
CA THR A 69 -7.71 12.56 14.75
C THR A 69 -7.24 11.93 16.06
N THR A 70 -6.20 11.10 15.97
CA THR A 70 -5.53 10.46 17.11
C THR A 70 -4.03 10.64 17.00
N THR A 71 -3.34 10.34 18.11
CA THR A 71 -1.88 10.24 18.14
C THR A 71 -1.46 8.83 17.73
N TRP A 72 -0.69 8.69 16.65
CA TRP A 72 -0.18 7.43 16.13
C TRP A 72 1.29 7.29 16.52
N GLN A 73 1.66 6.14 17.07
CA GLN A 73 3.04 5.82 17.39
C GLN A 73 3.52 4.64 16.54
N LEU A 74 4.52 4.88 15.69
CA LEU A 74 5.17 3.89 14.85
C LEU A 74 6.67 3.85 15.16
N GLY A 75 7.11 2.84 15.91
CA GLY A 75 8.48 2.81 16.42
C GLY A 75 8.75 4.02 17.33
N SER A 76 9.79 4.81 17.03
CA SER A 76 10.10 6.06 17.74
C SER A 76 9.31 7.27 17.23
N TRP A 77 8.54 7.13 16.16
CA TRP A 77 7.82 8.23 15.53
C TRP A 77 6.43 8.43 16.11
N GLN A 78 6.07 9.68 16.35
CA GLN A 78 4.75 10.09 16.81
C GLN A 78 4.17 11.11 15.84
N LEU A 79 2.92 10.93 15.42
CA LEU A 79 2.21 11.90 14.58
C LEU A 79 0.73 12.00 14.92
N GLN A 80 0.11 13.12 14.56
CA GLN A 80 -1.35 13.25 14.55
C GLN A 80 -1.87 12.83 13.17
N ALA A 81 -2.83 11.91 13.16
CA ALA A 81 -3.48 11.46 11.92
C ALA A 81 -4.94 11.03 12.17
N SER A 82 -5.77 11.24 11.16
CA SER A 82 -7.08 10.60 11.03
C SER A 82 -6.98 9.47 10.01
N ALA A 83 -7.79 8.44 10.16
CA ALA A 83 -7.90 7.37 9.19
C ALA A 83 -9.30 7.27 8.59
N LEU A 84 -9.46 6.38 7.62
CA LEU A 84 -10.74 5.97 7.11
C LEU A 84 -11.09 4.60 7.71
N GLN A 85 -12.24 4.52 8.36
CA GLN A 85 -12.82 3.26 8.80
C GLN A 85 -13.22 2.44 7.58
N ALA A 86 -12.81 1.16 7.55
CA ALA A 86 -13.25 0.18 6.57
C ALA A 86 -13.52 -1.18 7.25
N ASP A 87 -14.21 -2.07 6.56
CA ASP A 87 -14.24 -3.50 6.93
C ASP A 87 -13.05 -4.20 6.25
N LEU A 88 -12.10 -4.69 7.06
CA LEU A 88 -10.89 -5.34 6.57
C LEU A 88 -10.94 -6.86 6.72
N ALA A 89 -12.08 -7.44 7.10
CA ALA A 89 -12.20 -8.87 7.35
C ALA A 89 -11.82 -9.72 6.12
N SER A 90 -12.16 -9.24 4.91
CA SER A 90 -11.84 -9.93 3.65
C SER A 90 -10.35 -9.95 3.30
N LEU A 91 -9.53 -9.14 3.97
CA LEU A 91 -8.07 -9.12 3.77
C LEU A 91 -7.35 -10.17 4.61
N THR A 92 -8.04 -10.81 5.55
CA THR A 92 -7.45 -11.87 6.38
C THR A 92 -7.62 -13.22 5.67
N THR A 93 -6.51 -13.93 5.45
CA THR A 93 -6.50 -15.22 4.74
C THR A 93 -6.22 -16.38 5.68
N GLY A 94 -7.03 -17.44 5.61
CA GLY A 94 -6.83 -18.65 6.41
C GLY A 94 -6.88 -18.37 7.92
N ASP A 95 -5.89 -18.88 8.65
CA ASP A 95 -5.77 -18.73 10.11
C ASP A 95 -4.88 -17.54 10.52
N ASP A 96 -4.51 -16.65 9.59
CA ASP A 96 -3.71 -15.47 9.92
C ASP A 96 -4.45 -14.56 10.92
N PRO A 97 -3.73 -13.88 11.83
CA PRO A 97 -4.34 -12.88 12.68
C PRO A 97 -5.07 -11.83 11.85
N ALA A 98 -6.14 -11.26 12.41
CA ALA A 98 -6.83 -10.15 11.73
C ALA A 98 -5.90 -8.93 11.60
N ILE A 99 -5.99 -8.25 10.46
CA ILE A 99 -5.36 -6.94 10.24
C ILE A 99 -6.19 -5.86 10.94
N ASP A 100 -5.52 -4.94 11.62
CA ASP A 100 -6.17 -3.85 12.36
C ASP A 100 -6.25 -2.55 11.55
N GLY A 101 -5.42 -2.41 10.53
CA GLY A 101 -5.43 -1.28 9.62
C GLY A 101 -4.38 -1.33 8.50
N LEU A 102 -4.37 -0.29 7.68
CA LEU A 102 -3.36 -0.05 6.65
C LEU A 102 -2.65 1.29 6.94
N VAL A 103 -1.33 1.33 6.83
CA VAL A 103 -0.57 2.58 6.70
C VAL A 103 -0.53 2.93 5.23
N GLY A 104 -1.24 4.01 4.87
CA GLY A 104 -1.25 4.54 3.52
C GLY A 104 -0.07 5.47 3.24
N ASN A 105 0.00 5.86 1.98
CA ASN A 105 1.10 6.63 1.44
C ASN A 105 1.07 8.11 1.82
N ASP A 106 -0.10 8.67 2.11
CA ASP A 106 -0.23 9.99 2.72
C ASP A 106 0.53 10.13 4.06
N LEU A 107 0.78 9.00 4.73
CA LEU A 107 1.68 8.92 5.87
C LEU A 107 3.12 8.68 5.41
N THR A 108 3.41 7.62 4.65
CA THR A 108 4.81 7.27 4.32
C THR A 108 5.53 8.32 3.47
N ALA A 109 4.82 9.06 2.62
CA ALA A 109 5.39 10.12 1.79
C ALA A 109 5.93 11.33 2.58
N ARG A 110 5.62 11.43 3.89
CA ARG A 110 6.19 12.47 4.77
C ARG A 110 7.66 12.22 5.11
N TRP A 111 8.18 11.04 4.77
CA TRP A 111 9.52 10.57 5.07
C TRP A 111 10.16 9.96 3.84
N ASP A 112 11.50 9.95 3.82
CA ASP A 112 12.17 9.03 2.92
C ASP A 112 12.04 7.62 3.51
N THR A 113 11.34 6.76 2.76
CA THR A 113 10.94 5.44 3.21
C THR A 113 11.73 4.36 2.47
N ARG A 114 12.35 3.45 3.23
CA ARG A 114 13.03 2.25 2.70
C ARG A 114 12.36 1.00 3.26
N TRP A 115 11.97 0.11 2.35
CA TRP A 115 11.52 -1.25 2.67
C TRP A 115 12.66 -2.23 2.39
N ASP A 116 13.20 -2.82 3.45
CA ASP A 116 14.18 -3.91 3.34
C ASP A 116 13.47 -5.24 3.64
N PHE A 117 12.93 -5.88 2.60
CA PHE A 117 12.15 -7.10 2.76
C PHE A 117 12.98 -8.29 3.24
N VAL A 118 14.26 -8.36 2.85
CA VAL A 118 15.18 -9.43 3.27
C VAL A 118 15.46 -9.33 4.77
N ARG A 119 15.68 -8.11 5.27
CA ARG A 119 15.91 -7.87 6.71
C ARG A 119 14.63 -7.73 7.52
N GLY A 120 13.47 -7.60 6.86
CA GLY A 120 12.20 -7.36 7.55
C GLY A 120 12.15 -5.97 8.20
N GLU A 121 12.75 -4.96 7.57
CA GLU A 121 12.87 -3.62 8.13
C GLU A 121 12.07 -2.60 7.30
N LEU A 122 11.38 -1.70 8.02
CA LEU A 122 10.86 -0.46 7.48
C LEU A 122 11.66 0.67 8.13
N SER A 123 12.38 1.42 7.31
CA SER A 123 13.16 2.57 7.78
C SER A 123 12.51 3.85 7.28
N LEU A 124 12.16 4.72 8.22
CA LEU A 124 11.65 6.06 7.96
C LEU A 124 12.74 7.05 8.37
N SER A 125 13.16 7.88 7.42
CA SER A 125 14.18 8.90 7.63
C SER A 125 13.65 10.28 7.24
N ARG A 126 14.34 11.33 7.67
CA ARG A 126 13.95 12.69 7.31
C ARG A 126 13.90 12.81 5.77
N ALA A 127 12.89 13.47 5.24
CA ALA A 127 12.78 13.70 3.80
C ALA A 127 14.05 14.37 3.23
N GLY A 128 14.53 13.87 2.09
CA GLY A 128 15.74 14.33 1.41
C GLY A 128 17.07 13.86 2.01
N THR A 129 17.07 12.86 2.90
CA THR A 129 18.27 12.31 3.53
C THR A 129 18.62 10.89 3.11
N LEU A 130 17.71 10.17 2.44
CA LEU A 130 18.01 8.86 1.88
C LEU A 130 18.91 9.03 0.66
N HIS A 131 20.14 8.55 0.79
CA HIS A 131 21.12 8.54 -0.27
C HIS A 131 21.17 7.14 -0.88
N PHE A 132 21.26 7.09 -2.19
CA PHE A 132 21.48 5.86 -2.93
C PHE A 132 22.90 5.93 -3.48
N ASP A 133 23.72 4.96 -3.10
CA ASP A 133 25.14 4.92 -3.45
C ASP A 133 25.38 4.30 -4.84
N ASP A 134 24.32 4.00 -5.60
CA ASP A 134 24.37 3.32 -6.88
C ASP A 134 23.34 3.83 -7.91
N ASP A 135 23.53 3.43 -9.17
CA ASP A 135 22.62 3.72 -10.29
C ASP A 135 21.32 2.88 -10.25
N SER A 136 20.96 2.28 -9.11
CA SER A 136 19.78 1.41 -8.99
C SER A 136 18.45 2.15 -8.88
N CYS A 137 18.49 3.49 -8.82
CA CYS A 137 17.30 4.32 -8.72
C CYS A 137 16.61 4.52 -10.07
N GLN A 138 15.30 4.28 -10.10
CA GLN A 138 14.44 4.70 -11.19
C GLN A 138 13.68 5.97 -10.79
N ALA A 139 13.73 7.00 -11.65
CA ALA A 139 12.85 8.15 -11.50
C ALA A 139 11.39 7.72 -11.57
N ASN A 140 10.51 8.41 -10.85
CA ASN A 140 9.08 8.13 -10.91
C ASN A 140 8.58 8.24 -12.37
N ALA A 141 7.88 7.21 -12.85
CA ALA A 141 7.49 7.10 -14.24
C ALA A 141 6.43 8.13 -14.68
N LEU A 142 5.79 8.83 -13.73
CA LEU A 142 4.82 9.89 -14.00
C LEU A 142 5.25 11.20 -13.30
N PRO A 143 6.25 11.93 -13.83
CA PRO A 143 6.75 13.16 -13.19
C PRO A 143 5.68 14.25 -13.09
N ASP A 144 4.84 14.40 -14.11
CA ASP A 144 3.78 15.42 -14.19
C ASP A 144 2.40 14.92 -13.71
N ARG A 145 2.39 13.94 -12.80
CA ARG A 145 1.15 13.35 -12.27
C ARG A 145 0.28 14.37 -11.54
N ALA A 146 -1.03 14.14 -11.60
CA ALA A 146 -2.03 14.94 -10.90
C ALA A 146 -1.76 14.97 -9.38
N GLU A 147 -2.26 16.02 -8.71
CA GLU A 147 -1.99 16.28 -7.29
C GLU A 147 -2.26 15.05 -6.39
N GLY A 148 -3.42 14.41 -6.55
CA GLY A 148 -3.79 13.23 -5.76
C GLY A 148 -2.96 11.97 -6.02
N LEU A 149 -2.07 11.98 -7.01
CA LEU A 149 -1.16 10.88 -7.33
C LEU A 149 0.29 11.17 -6.94
N ARG A 150 0.58 12.37 -6.42
CA ARG A 150 1.96 12.83 -6.18
C ARG A 150 2.73 11.92 -5.23
N ASP A 151 2.06 11.36 -4.25
CA ASP A 151 2.72 10.54 -3.24
C ASP A 151 3.05 9.14 -3.76
N PHE A 152 2.36 8.67 -4.81
CA PHE A 152 2.48 7.30 -5.32
C PHE A 152 3.79 7.07 -6.10
N GLY A 153 4.43 5.94 -5.82
CA GLY A 153 5.59 5.46 -6.55
C GLY A 153 5.16 4.75 -7.84
N PHE A 154 5.38 5.39 -8.99
CA PHE A 154 5.18 4.75 -10.29
C PHE A 154 6.51 4.36 -10.90
N ILE A 155 6.56 3.16 -11.47
CA ILE A 155 7.73 2.61 -12.15
C ILE A 155 7.39 2.24 -13.58
N THR A 156 8.40 2.30 -14.44
CA THR A 156 8.38 1.75 -15.78
C THR A 156 8.84 0.30 -15.71
N LEU A 157 8.00 -0.60 -16.21
CA LEU A 157 8.28 -2.01 -16.39
C LEU A 157 8.42 -2.32 -17.88
N THR A 158 9.42 -3.11 -18.24
CA THR A 158 9.55 -3.69 -19.59
C THR A 158 9.28 -5.18 -19.51
N PHE A 159 8.41 -5.69 -20.38
CA PHE A 159 8.17 -7.13 -20.45
C PHE A 159 9.24 -7.79 -21.32
N GLY A 160 9.92 -8.81 -20.77
CA GLY A 160 11.10 -9.43 -21.40
C GLY A 160 10.89 -9.81 -22.87
N GLY A 161 11.80 -9.35 -23.74
CA GLY A 161 11.75 -9.61 -25.18
C GLY A 161 10.74 -8.76 -25.96
N THR A 162 10.13 -7.75 -25.33
CA THR A 162 9.30 -6.74 -26.01
C THR A 162 9.94 -5.35 -25.87
N ASN A 163 9.66 -4.46 -26.81
CA ASN A 163 9.92 -3.02 -26.66
C ASN A 163 8.73 -2.31 -25.97
N ILE A 164 7.86 -3.07 -25.27
CA ILE A 164 6.66 -2.53 -24.65
C ILE A 164 6.97 -2.18 -23.21
N ALA A 165 6.80 -0.90 -22.88
CA ALA A 165 6.85 -0.38 -21.54
C ALA A 165 5.43 -0.26 -20.97
N ALA A 166 5.27 -0.63 -19.71
CA ALA A 166 4.08 -0.34 -18.92
C ALA A 166 4.46 0.53 -17.72
N VAL A 167 3.54 1.42 -17.33
CA VAL A 167 3.64 2.12 -16.05
C VAL A 167 2.87 1.31 -15.01
N ALA A 168 3.53 0.99 -13.91
CA ALA A 168 2.95 0.30 -12.76
C ALA A 168 3.08 1.14 -11.51
N VAL A 169 2.14 0.99 -10.58
CA VAL A 169 2.28 1.51 -9.22
C VAL A 169 3.02 0.48 -8.37
N VAL A 170 3.92 0.95 -7.51
CA VAL A 170 4.54 0.13 -6.48
C VAL A 170 3.54 -0.04 -5.35
N ASP A 171 3.09 -1.27 -5.16
CA ASP A 171 2.06 -1.64 -4.20
C ASP A 171 2.61 -2.69 -3.23
N THR A 172 3.03 -2.26 -2.04
CA THR A 172 3.48 -3.16 -0.98
C THR A 172 2.33 -3.90 -0.30
N GLY A 173 1.08 -3.44 -0.46
CA GLY A 173 -0.14 -4.09 -0.01
C GLY A 173 -0.60 -5.21 -0.93
N ALA A 174 -0.08 -5.31 -2.15
CA ALA A 174 -0.39 -6.40 -3.06
C ALA A 174 0.45 -7.67 -2.77
N ALA A 175 -0.22 -8.81 -2.64
CA ALA A 175 0.45 -10.11 -2.53
C ALA A 175 1.05 -10.60 -3.86
N GLN A 176 0.59 -10.03 -4.98
CA GLN A 176 0.95 -10.43 -6.34
C GLN A 176 0.90 -9.22 -7.29
N THR A 177 1.70 -9.27 -8.35
CA THR A 177 1.62 -8.27 -9.42
C THR A 177 0.32 -8.46 -10.21
N VAL A 178 -0.47 -7.39 -10.31
CA VAL A 178 -1.70 -7.36 -11.12
C VAL A 178 -1.45 -6.53 -12.38
N LEU A 179 -1.78 -7.10 -13.54
CA LEU A 179 -1.72 -6.41 -14.83
C LEU A 179 -3.13 -6.11 -15.30
N ASN A 180 -3.34 -4.91 -15.85
CA ASN A 180 -4.55 -4.66 -16.62
C ASN A 180 -4.53 -5.46 -17.93
N ASP A 181 -5.70 -5.56 -18.56
CA ASP A 181 -5.87 -6.29 -19.82
C ASP A 181 -4.90 -5.86 -20.93
N ALA A 182 -4.58 -4.58 -21.03
CA ALA A 182 -3.68 -4.07 -22.06
C ALA A 182 -2.24 -4.55 -21.83
N ALA A 183 -1.73 -4.42 -20.60
CA ALA A 183 -0.42 -4.90 -20.20
C ALA A 183 -0.31 -6.42 -20.28
N ALA A 184 -1.35 -7.14 -19.88
CA ALA A 184 -1.40 -8.60 -19.99
C ALA A 184 -1.31 -9.06 -21.46
N ARG A 185 -2.08 -8.44 -22.36
CA ARG A 185 -2.00 -8.72 -23.81
C ARG A 185 -0.62 -8.44 -24.39
N ALA A 186 -0.02 -7.31 -24.01
CA ALA A 186 1.34 -6.95 -24.42
C ALA A 186 2.40 -7.95 -23.92
N ALA A 187 2.24 -8.48 -22.71
CA ALA A 187 3.15 -9.49 -22.18
C ALA A 187 2.97 -10.87 -22.87
N MET A 188 1.74 -11.21 -23.26
CA MET A 188 1.41 -12.51 -23.87
C MET A 188 1.73 -12.62 -25.35
N SER A 189 1.83 -11.50 -26.09
CA SER A 189 2.05 -11.52 -27.56
C SER A 189 3.35 -12.22 -27.99
N ASN A 190 4.28 -12.50 -27.05
CA ASN A 190 5.50 -13.27 -27.29
C ASN A 190 5.53 -14.68 -26.68
N ALA A 191 4.59 -15.05 -25.80
CA ALA A 191 4.49 -16.45 -25.36
C ALA A 191 4.12 -17.36 -26.56
N CYS A 192 3.30 -16.83 -27.46
CA CYS A 192 2.88 -17.50 -28.70
C CYS A 192 3.98 -17.55 -29.78
N SER A 193 5.00 -16.66 -29.73
CA SER A 193 6.12 -16.69 -30.68
C SER A 193 7.25 -17.65 -30.29
N ARG A 194 7.33 -18.04 -29.00
CA ARG A 194 8.34 -19.00 -28.50
C ARG A 194 7.85 -20.44 -28.35
N ARG A 195 6.53 -20.67 -28.35
CA ARG A 195 5.96 -22.02 -28.47
C ARG A 195 5.07 -22.03 -29.70
N ALA A 196 5.48 -22.80 -30.70
CA ALA A 196 4.63 -23.15 -31.83
C ALA A 196 3.31 -23.72 -31.30
N CYS A 197 2.25 -22.92 -31.31
CA CYS A 197 0.89 -23.40 -31.13
C CYS A 197 0.47 -24.05 -32.44
N THR A 198 0.64 -25.37 -32.52
CA THR A 198 -0.17 -26.21 -33.40
C THR A 198 -1.60 -26.20 -32.88
N CYS A 199 -2.50 -25.54 -33.59
CA CYS A 199 -3.93 -25.83 -33.52
C CYS A 199 -4.20 -27.05 -34.41
N THR A 200 -4.63 -28.15 -33.81
CA THR A 200 -5.49 -29.18 -34.43
C THR A 200 -6.67 -29.38 -33.53
#